data_AF-A0A956QQJ6-F1
#
_entry.id   AF-A0A956QQJ6-F1
#
_cell.length_a   1.000
_cell.length_b   1.000
_cell.length_c   1.000
_cell.angle_alpha   90.00
_cell.angle_beta   90.00
_cell.angle_gamma   90.00
#
_symmetry.space_group_name_H-M   'P 1'
#
loop_
_entity.id
_entity.type
_entity.pdbx_description
1 polymer ?
#
loop_
_entity_poly.entity_id
_entity_poly.type
_entity_poly.pdbx_seq_one_letter_code
_entity_poly.pdbx_strand_id
1 'polypeptide(L)'
;MALYDDSLRLLDQRFKAWPKPETFKTPQKGWVFAIRKALGMTQEQLGRRINVSKSWIKDIEKNELNGSLTLNTLEKVANALNCQLVYALIPKEPLTQMVQDQARKKAKTLLIQTQHTMALEDQTPLPDEQAVQLEKLVNKLLDDKRSRLWDEE
;
A
#
# COMPACT_ATOMS: atom_id res chain seq x y z
N MET A 1 -24.23 -5.63 -5.98
CA MET A 1 -23.00 -5.79 -6.80
C MET A 1 -22.46 -4.45 -7.32
N ALA A 2 -23.25 -3.63 -8.03
CA ALA A 2 -22.77 -2.36 -8.62
C ALA A 2 -22.08 -1.38 -7.65
N LEU A 3 -22.61 -1.24 -6.43
CA LEU A 3 -22.11 -0.28 -5.43
C LEU A 3 -20.62 -0.48 -5.05
N TYR A 4 -20.15 -1.73 -4.96
CA TYR A 4 -18.76 -2.00 -4.60
C TYR A 4 -17.79 -1.79 -5.77
N ASP A 5 -18.24 -2.04 -7.00
CA ASP A 5 -17.43 -1.83 -8.20
C ASP A 5 -17.26 -0.33 -8.47
N ASP A 6 -18.32 0.45 -8.28
CA ASP A 6 -18.29 1.91 -8.43
C ASP A 6 -17.39 2.57 -7.38
N SER A 7 -17.39 2.09 -6.13
CA SER A 7 -16.50 2.62 -5.08
C SER A 7 -15.00 2.38 -5.38
N LEU A 8 -14.65 1.22 -5.95
CA LEU A 8 -13.27 0.92 -6.31
C LEU A 8 -12.81 1.79 -7.48
N ARG A 9 -13.66 1.88 -8.52
CA ARG A 9 -13.38 2.72 -9.69
C ARG A 9 -13.23 4.19 -9.33
N LEU A 10 -14.04 4.69 -8.39
CA LEU A 10 -13.91 6.06 -7.90
C LEU A 10 -12.59 6.30 -7.17
N LEU A 11 -12.15 5.35 -6.34
CA LEU A 11 -10.83 5.42 -5.69
C LEU A 11 -9.70 5.37 -6.72
N ASP A 12 -9.77 4.48 -7.71
CA ASP A 12 -8.77 4.42 -8.77
C ASP A 12 -8.71 5.69 -9.60
N GLN A 13 -9.85 6.30 -9.91
CA GLN A 13 -9.88 7.63 -10.55
C GLN A 13 -9.23 8.69 -9.68
N ARG A 14 -9.49 8.69 -8.37
CA ARG A 14 -8.86 9.61 -7.43
C ARG A 14 -7.35 9.42 -7.36
N PHE A 15 -6.86 8.19 -7.32
CA PHE A 15 -5.42 7.89 -7.29
C PHE A 15 -4.72 8.25 -8.61
N LYS A 16 -5.39 8.17 -9.76
CA LYS A 16 -4.85 8.64 -11.04
C LYS A 16 -4.53 10.13 -11.05
N ALA A 17 -5.29 10.93 -10.30
CA ALA A 17 -5.05 12.37 -10.18
C ALA A 17 -3.93 12.72 -9.18
N TRP A 18 -3.43 11.74 -8.40
CA TRP A 18 -2.38 12.00 -7.43
C TRP A 18 -1.00 12.09 -8.10
N PRO A 19 -0.12 12.96 -7.59
CA PRO A 19 1.27 13.00 -8.04
C PRO A 19 1.93 11.62 -7.83
N LYS A 20 2.72 11.20 -8.82
CA LYS A 20 3.42 9.92 -8.76
C LYS A 20 4.43 9.93 -7.59
N PRO A 21 4.60 8.82 -6.84
CA PRO A 21 5.57 8.78 -5.73
C PRO A 21 6.98 9.24 -6.10
N GLU A 22 7.39 9.00 -7.34
CA GLU A 22 8.69 9.41 -7.91
C GLU A 22 8.92 10.94 -7.90
N THR A 23 7.85 11.75 -7.83
CA THR A 23 7.97 13.20 -7.71
C THR A 23 8.42 13.63 -6.32
N PHE A 24 8.26 12.78 -5.31
CA PHE A 24 8.65 13.03 -3.92
C PHE A 24 10.00 12.39 -3.62
N LYS A 25 11.07 12.94 -4.21
CA LYS A 25 12.42 12.50 -3.86
C LYS A 25 12.78 13.00 -2.47
N THR A 26 13.02 12.08 -1.55
CA THR A 26 13.50 12.42 -0.21
C THR A 26 14.93 12.99 -0.30
N PRO A 27 15.23 14.07 0.46
CA PRO A 27 16.60 14.57 0.56
C PRO A 27 17.55 13.50 1.13
N GLN A 28 18.82 13.52 0.74
CA GLN A 28 19.83 12.52 1.16
C GLN A 28 19.97 12.34 2.68
N LYS A 29 19.60 13.36 3.46
CA LYS A 29 19.71 13.38 4.93
C LYS A 29 18.35 13.44 5.64
N GLY A 30 17.25 13.19 4.92
CA GLY A 30 15.89 13.33 5.45
C GLY A 30 15.35 14.77 5.40
N TRP A 31 14.04 14.90 5.53
CA TRP A 31 13.34 16.19 5.48
C TRP A 31 13.64 17.03 6.72
N VAL A 32 13.69 16.43 7.91
CA VAL A 32 13.95 17.16 9.16
C VAL A 32 15.30 17.86 9.10
N PHE A 33 16.35 17.14 8.69
CA PHE A 33 17.68 17.73 8.55
C PHE A 33 17.69 18.83 7.49
N ALA A 34 17.15 18.56 6.30
CA ALA A 34 17.19 19.48 5.17
C ALA A 34 16.50 20.81 5.50
N ILE A 35 15.29 20.75 6.05
CA ILE A 35 14.50 21.93 6.42
C ILE A 35 15.16 22.68 7.57
N ARG A 36 15.55 21.97 8.65
CA ARG A 36 16.23 22.60 9.80
C ARG A 36 17.48 23.36 9.34
N LYS A 37 18.27 22.77 8.45
CA LYS A 37 19.48 23.41 7.89
C LYS A 37 19.16 24.58 6.98
N ALA A 38 18.16 24.48 6.12
CA ALA A 38 17.72 25.59 5.26
C ALA A 38 17.24 26.80 6.09
N LEU A 39 16.60 26.56 7.24
CA LEU A 39 16.19 27.59 8.19
C LEU A 39 17.35 28.14 9.06
N GLY A 40 18.58 27.65 8.89
CA GLY A 40 19.74 28.08 9.68
C GLY A 40 19.72 27.61 11.15
N MET A 41 18.90 26.63 11.50
CA MET A 41 18.77 26.16 12.88
C MET A 41 19.82 25.10 13.24
N THR A 42 20.37 25.22 14.45
CA THR A 42 21.15 24.16 15.09
C THR A 42 20.23 23.06 15.66
N GLN A 43 20.77 21.87 15.90
CA GLN A 43 20.05 20.80 16.59
C GLN A 43 19.62 21.22 18.01
N GLU A 44 20.43 22.03 18.70
CA GLU A 44 20.10 22.57 20.02
C GLU A 44 18.88 23.52 19.98
N GLN A 45 18.79 24.36 18.95
CA GLN A 45 17.64 25.26 18.77
C GLN A 45 16.35 24.50 18.44
N LEU A 46 16.42 23.48 17.58
CA LEU A 46 15.26 22.63 17.32
C LEU A 46 14.87 21.82 18.57
N GLY A 47 15.86 21.32 19.32
CA GLY A 47 15.67 20.62 20.58
C GLY A 47 14.88 21.47 21.59
N ARG A 48 15.33 22.71 21.80
CA ARG A 48 14.61 23.67 22.65
C ARG A 48 13.19 23.96 22.16
N ARG A 49 12.95 24.07 20.85
CA ARG A 49 11.60 24.29 20.30
C ARG A 49 10.62 23.15 20.60
N ILE A 50 11.10 21.91 20.68
CA ILE A 50 10.24 20.74 20.94
C ILE A 50 10.43 20.14 22.33
N ASN A 51 11.15 20.86 23.21
CA ASN A 51 11.49 20.50 24.59
C ASN A 51 12.20 19.14 24.73
N VAL A 52 13.30 18.97 24.00
CA VAL A 52 14.13 17.75 23.98
C VAL A 52 15.61 18.09 23.85
N SER A 53 16.47 17.12 24.13
CA SER A 53 17.92 17.29 24.02
C SER A 53 18.39 17.36 22.55
N LYS A 54 19.55 17.99 22.34
CA LYS A 54 20.27 17.94 21.06
C LYS A 54 20.59 16.51 20.60
N SER A 55 20.92 15.60 21.51
CA SER A 55 21.16 14.19 21.18
C SER A 55 19.92 13.55 20.58
N TRP A 56 18.75 13.85 21.14
CA TRP A 56 17.49 13.31 20.63
C TRP A 56 17.14 13.86 19.25
N ILE A 57 17.46 15.13 18.95
CA ILE A 57 17.31 15.66 17.58
C ILE A 57 18.20 14.92 16.58
N LYS A 58 19.44 14.60 16.98
CA LYS A 58 20.34 13.80 16.13
C LYS A 58 19.75 12.40 15.87
N ASP A 59 19.16 11.79 16.88
CA ASP A 59 18.51 10.48 16.74
C ASP A 59 17.24 10.56 15.89
N ILE A 60 16.44 11.63 15.98
CA ILE A 60 15.31 11.88 15.06
C ILE A 60 15.79 11.89 13.61
N GLU A 61 16.80 12.70 13.30
CA GLU A 61 17.29 12.84 11.91
C GLU A 61 17.79 11.51 11.35
N LYS A 62 18.45 10.70 12.20
CA LYS A 62 18.90 9.36 11.84
C LYS A 62 17.73 8.39 11.67
N ASN A 63 16.76 8.40 12.57
CA ASN A 63 15.64 7.48 12.58
C ASN A 63 14.62 7.79 11.48
N GLU A 64 14.47 9.06 11.08
CA GLU A 64 13.68 9.45 9.91
C GLU A 64 14.24 8.77 8.66
N LEU A 65 15.56 8.88 8.44
CA LEU A 65 16.24 8.29 7.28
C LEU A 65 16.14 6.76 7.27
N ASN A 66 16.19 6.14 8.45
CA ASN A 66 16.10 4.68 8.60
C ASN A 66 14.66 4.16 8.62
N GLY A 67 13.64 5.03 8.57
CA GLY A 67 12.23 4.63 8.63
C GLY A 67 11.77 4.08 9.98
N SER A 68 12.53 4.30 11.06
CA SER A 68 12.19 3.84 12.42
C SER A 68 11.52 4.91 13.29
N LEU A 69 11.37 6.13 12.76
CA LEU A 69 10.71 7.22 13.45
C LEU A 69 9.19 7.08 13.42
N THR A 70 8.54 7.28 14.57
CA THR A 70 7.06 7.26 14.63
C THR A 70 6.47 8.49 13.93
N LEU A 71 5.31 8.32 13.29
CA LEU A 71 4.59 9.43 12.64
C LEU A 71 4.27 10.57 13.62
N ASN A 72 3.89 10.23 14.86
CA ASN A 72 3.61 11.23 15.90
C ASN A 72 4.84 12.11 16.22
N THR A 73 6.04 11.52 16.23
CA THR A 73 7.28 12.28 16.43
C THR A 73 7.58 13.16 15.22
N LEU A 74 7.43 12.60 14.02
CA LEU A 74 7.65 13.35 12.78
C LEU A 74 6.69 14.54 12.66
N GLU A 75 5.42 14.37 13.04
CA GLU A 75 4.41 15.42 13.07
C GLU A 75 4.77 16.51 14.08
N LYS A 76 5.19 16.14 15.30
CA LYS A 76 5.68 17.10 16.31
C LYS A 76 6.84 17.94 15.78
N VAL A 77 7.79 17.31 15.09
CA VAL A 77 8.96 17.99 14.51
C VAL A 77 8.55 18.87 13.33
N ALA A 78 7.66 18.39 12.45
CA ALA A 78 7.12 19.16 11.33
C ALA A 78 6.45 20.45 11.83
N ASN A 79 5.57 20.35 12.83
CA ASN A 79 4.90 21.51 13.43
C ASN A 79 5.92 22.54 13.98
N ALA A 80 6.99 22.08 14.63
CA ALA A 80 8.04 22.97 15.15
C ALA A 80 8.91 23.64 14.08
N LEU A 81 8.95 23.05 12.88
CA LEU A 81 9.55 23.60 11.67
C LEU A 81 8.54 24.39 10.82
N ASN A 82 7.32 24.62 11.32
CA ASN A 82 6.21 25.25 10.60
C ASN A 82 5.89 24.53 9.27
N CYS A 83 5.90 23.21 9.32
CA CYS A 83 5.60 22.30 8.22
C CYS A 83 4.41 21.42 8.59
N GLN A 84 3.62 21.02 7.59
CA GLN A 84 2.55 20.05 7.75
C GLN A 84 3.04 18.66 7.31
N LEU A 85 2.87 17.65 8.16
CA LEU A 85 3.10 16.26 7.77
C LEU A 85 1.90 15.76 6.96
N VAL A 86 2.16 15.27 5.74
CA VAL A 86 1.15 14.61 4.90
C VAL A 86 1.60 13.16 4.70
N TYR A 87 0.76 12.20 5.11
CA TYR A 87 0.98 10.79 4.83
C TYR A 87 -0.08 10.28 3.83
N ALA A 88 0.34 9.45 2.90
CA ALA A 88 -0.53 8.92 1.85
C ALA A 88 -0.18 7.46 1.58
N LEU A 89 -1.21 6.64 1.36
CA LEU A 89 -1.07 5.30 0.80
C LEU A 89 -1.41 5.39 -0.69
N ILE A 90 -0.42 5.13 -1.54
CA ILE A 90 -0.59 5.14 -2.99
C ILE A 90 -0.48 3.69 -3.46
N PRO A 91 -1.54 3.12 -4.05
CA PRO A 91 -1.50 1.74 -4.49
C PRO A 91 -0.51 1.58 -5.66
N LYS A 92 0.22 0.46 -5.69
CA LYS A 92 1.21 0.17 -6.75
C LYS A 92 0.55 -0.13 -8.10
N GLU A 93 -0.70 -0.55 -8.06
CA GLU A 93 -1.55 -0.86 -9.20
C GLU A 93 -3.01 -0.49 -8.87
N PRO A 94 -3.91 -0.37 -9.85
CA PRO A 94 -5.31 -0.05 -9.60
C PRO A 94 -5.96 -1.06 -8.64
N LEU A 95 -6.77 -0.59 -7.70
CA LEU A 95 -7.49 -1.44 -6.76
C LEU A 95 -8.42 -2.42 -7.48
N THR A 96 -9.03 -2.02 -8.60
CA THR A 96 -9.81 -2.94 -9.43
C THR A 96 -8.97 -4.11 -9.95
N GLN A 97 -7.71 -3.84 -10.31
CA GLN A 97 -6.79 -4.87 -10.78
C GLN A 97 -6.39 -5.79 -9.62
N MET A 98 -6.07 -5.26 -8.44
CA MET A 98 -5.77 -6.07 -7.25
C MET A 98 -6.89 -7.06 -6.91
N VAL A 99 -8.15 -6.64 -7.01
CA VAL A 99 -9.30 -7.51 -6.75
C VAL A 99 -9.46 -8.58 -7.82
N GLN A 100 -9.27 -8.23 -9.10
CA GLN A 100 -9.29 -9.18 -10.20
C GLN A 100 -8.18 -10.23 -10.06
N ASP A 101 -6.97 -9.80 -9.73
CA ASP A 101 -5.83 -10.70 -9.56
C ASP A 101 -6.01 -11.63 -8.36
N GLN A 102 -6.59 -11.13 -7.27
CA GLN A 102 -6.93 -11.97 -6.12
C GLN A 102 -8.02 -13.00 -6.46
N ALA A 103 -9.06 -12.62 -7.20
CA ALA A 103 -10.09 -13.56 -7.65
C ALA A 103 -9.50 -14.64 -8.57
N ARG A 104 -8.62 -14.27 -9.50
CA ARG A 104 -7.85 -15.21 -10.33
C ARG A 104 -6.99 -16.15 -9.51
N LYS A 105 -6.26 -15.62 -8.51
CA LYS A 105 -5.42 -16.41 -7.61
C LYS A 105 -6.25 -17.44 -6.85
N LYS A 106 -7.36 -17.03 -6.24
CA LYS A 106 -8.24 -17.93 -5.48
C LYS A 106 -8.91 -18.97 -6.37
N ALA A 107 -9.39 -18.59 -7.56
CA ALA A 107 -9.97 -19.51 -8.52
C ALA A 107 -8.96 -20.59 -8.97
N LYS A 108 -7.69 -20.22 -9.22
CA LYS A 108 -6.63 -21.17 -9.55
C LYS A 108 -6.40 -22.17 -8.42
N THR A 109 -6.32 -21.71 -7.17
CA THR A 109 -6.15 -22.59 -6.01
C THR A 109 -7.29 -23.60 -5.89
N LEU A 110 -8.54 -23.15 -6.00
CA LEU A 110 -9.72 -24.02 -5.94
C LEU A 110 -9.76 -25.05 -7.08
N LEU A 111 -9.39 -24.64 -8.30
CA LEU A 111 -9.33 -25.56 -9.43
C LEU A 111 -8.23 -26.61 -9.27
N ILE A 112 -7.05 -26.25 -8.75
CA ILE A 112 -5.97 -27.21 -8.47
C ILE A 112 -6.44 -28.24 -7.43
N GLN A 113 -7.08 -27.81 -6.34
CA GLN A 113 -7.62 -28.72 -5.32
C GLN A 113 -8.69 -29.67 -5.91
N THR A 114 -9.55 -29.14 -6.78
CA THR A 114 -10.59 -29.93 -7.46
C THR A 114 -9.97 -30.92 -8.46
N GLN A 115 -8.95 -30.51 -9.21
CA GLN A 115 -8.19 -31.36 -10.14
C GLN A 115 -7.43 -32.48 -9.42
N HIS A 116 -6.87 -32.23 -8.24
CA HIS A 116 -6.28 -33.31 -7.42
C HIS A 116 -7.30 -34.40 -7.05
N THR A 117 -8.58 -34.04 -6.95
CA THR A 117 -9.67 -34.99 -6.67
C THR A 117 -10.12 -35.70 -7.96
N MET A 118 -10.19 -34.99 -9.10
CA MET A 118 -10.58 -35.54 -10.41
C MET A 118 -9.49 -36.34 -11.14
N ALA A 119 -8.21 -36.14 -10.80
CA ALA A 119 -7.10 -36.93 -11.33
C ALA A 119 -7.15 -38.40 -10.89
N LEU A 120 -7.89 -38.71 -9.82
CA LEU A 120 -8.22 -40.09 -9.43
C LEU A 120 -9.35 -40.70 -10.28
N GLU A 121 -10.02 -39.90 -11.11
CA GLU A 121 -11.20 -40.27 -11.91
C GLU A 121 -10.94 -40.24 -13.44
N ASP A 122 -9.68 -40.00 -13.86
CA ASP A 122 -9.19 -40.01 -15.25
C ASP A 122 -9.86 -38.98 -16.20
N GLN A 123 -10.32 -37.84 -15.66
CA GLN A 123 -10.99 -36.77 -16.41
C GLN A 123 -10.23 -35.44 -16.33
N THR A 124 -9.11 -35.31 -17.04
CA THR A 124 -8.40 -34.03 -17.16
C THR A 124 -8.91 -33.25 -18.39
N PRO A 125 -9.52 -32.06 -18.23
CA PRO A 125 -10.01 -31.26 -19.36
C PRO A 125 -8.88 -30.68 -20.23
N LEU A 126 -9.18 -30.34 -21.49
CA LEU A 126 -8.22 -29.71 -22.42
C LEU A 126 -7.82 -28.30 -21.96
N PRO A 127 -6.63 -27.79 -22.32
CA PRO A 127 -6.13 -26.48 -21.86
C PRO A 127 -7.09 -25.30 -22.11
N ASP A 128 -7.79 -25.28 -23.25
CA ASP A 128 -8.76 -24.23 -23.58
C ASP A 128 -10.02 -24.30 -22.69
N GLU A 129 -10.44 -25.51 -22.31
CA GLU A 129 -11.59 -25.72 -21.42
C GLU A 129 -11.26 -25.30 -19.98
N GLN A 130 -10.02 -25.56 -19.54
CA GLN A 130 -9.52 -25.11 -18.24
C GLN A 130 -9.52 -23.58 -18.12
N ALA A 131 -9.13 -22.88 -19.19
CA ALA A 131 -9.15 -21.42 -19.23
C ALA A 131 -10.59 -20.87 -19.11
N VAL A 132 -11.55 -21.46 -19.83
CA VAL A 132 -12.97 -21.08 -19.74
C VAL A 132 -13.53 -21.34 -18.34
N GLN A 133 -13.16 -22.47 -17.73
CA GLN A 133 -13.61 -22.83 -16.38
C GLN A 133 -13.02 -21.91 -15.31
N LEU A 134 -11.76 -21.49 -15.47
CA LEU A 134 -11.12 -20.50 -14.63
C LEU A 134 -11.85 -19.16 -14.68
N GLU A 135 -12.11 -18.61 -15.88
CA GLU A 135 -12.79 -17.32 -16.02
C GLU A 135 -14.23 -17.36 -15.46
N LYS A 136 -14.96 -18.48 -15.65
CA LYS A 136 -16.27 -18.68 -15.02
C LYS A 136 -16.19 -18.63 -13.49
N LEU A 137 -15.20 -19.30 -12.90
CA LEU A 137 -15.02 -19.31 -11.45
C LEU A 137 -14.60 -17.93 -10.92
N VAL A 138 -13.74 -17.22 -11.64
CA VAL A 138 -13.36 -15.84 -11.32
C VAL A 138 -14.58 -14.93 -11.28
N ASN A 139 -15.41 -14.94 -12.32
CA ASN A 139 -16.63 -14.13 -12.35
C ASN A 139 -17.58 -14.49 -11.21
N LYS A 140 -17.76 -15.78 -10.92
CA LYS A 140 -18.56 -16.22 -9.77
C LYS A 140 -18.03 -15.69 -8.44
N LEU A 141 -16.71 -15.71 -8.23
CA LEU A 141 -16.08 -15.19 -7.01
C LEU A 141 -16.18 -13.67 -6.88
N LEU A 142 -16.18 -12.95 -8.01
CA LEU A 142 -16.37 -11.50 -8.04
C LEU A 142 -17.82 -11.07 -7.76
N ASP A 143 -18.77 -11.90 -8.18
CA ASP A 143 -20.21 -11.70 -7.98
C ASP A 143 -20.67 -12.02 -6.54
N ASP A 144 -19.95 -12.92 -5.86
CA ASP A 144 -20.17 -13.28 -4.46
C ASP A 144 -19.60 -12.20 -3.48
N LYS A 145 -19.69 -12.46 -2.17
CA LYS A 145 -19.19 -11.58 -1.12
C LYS A 145 -17.68 -11.38 -1.25
N ARG A 146 -17.26 -10.18 -1.69
CA ARG A 146 -15.84 -9.80 -1.91
C ARG A 146 -14.88 -10.06 -0.74
N SER A 147 -15.34 -10.07 0.51
CA SER A 147 -14.48 -10.43 1.65
C SER A 147 -13.91 -11.85 1.51
N ARG A 148 -14.68 -12.77 0.92
CA ARG A 148 -14.27 -14.17 0.70
C ARG A 148 -13.06 -14.30 -0.22
N LEU A 149 -12.77 -13.30 -1.05
CA LEU A 149 -11.56 -13.31 -1.90
C LEU A 149 -10.28 -13.33 -1.05
N TRP A 150 -10.33 -12.81 0.17
CA TRP A 150 -9.17 -12.61 1.03
C TRP A 150 -9.06 -13.60 2.18
N ASP A 151 -10.06 -14.48 2.36
CA ASP A 151 -9.98 -15.56 3.31
C ASP A 151 -8.90 -16.56 2.83
N GLU A 152 -7.92 -16.81 3.69
CA GLU A 152 -7.01 -17.95 3.58
C GLU A 152 -7.83 -19.20 3.93
N GLU A 153 -8.00 -20.12 2.97
CA GLU A 153 -8.50 -21.47 3.28
C GLU A 153 -7.39 -22.29 3.96
#